data_AF-A0A1B4FR22-F1
#
_entry.id   AF-A0A1B4FR22-F1
#
_cell.length_a   1.000
_cell.length_b   1.000
_cell.length_c   1.000
_cell.angle_alpha   90.00
_cell.angle_beta   90.00
_cell.angle_gamma   90.00
#
_symmetry.space_group_name_H-M   'P 1'
#
loop_
_entity.id
_entity.type
_entity.pdbx_description
1 polymer ?
#
loop_
_entity_poly.entity_id
_entity_poly.type
_entity_poly.pdbx_seq_one_letter_code
_entity_poly.pdbx_strand_id
1 'polypeptide(L)'
;MKSISHTLLGIYVIIAPYLKQPEAIEWVKPLEAFGETLKNALRYLDAAEFPAHARAASARILEAGIHFIAQSVVETRFSVESYERFSAGVADAIKINMQCAAEAQVAGVEALIKRWKQELGDDEWKKVYTVVLSIWTMSVRNQNTIILRRLMNQKNVDTHLIDIATAEPPADPVAVALDKLARIVQDNIAAEMVFPTDSVLADSLRGTEDLLSNAIGKLIRCPYSKH
;
A
#
# COMPACT_ATOMS: atom_id res chain seq x y z
N MET A 1 -7.94 -12.92 2.04
CA MET A 1 -6.57 -12.96 2.61
C MET A 1 -6.15 -11.65 3.25
N LYS A 2 -5.90 -10.54 2.51
CA LYS A 2 -5.46 -9.25 3.09
C LYS A 2 -6.34 -8.75 4.25
N SER A 3 -7.66 -8.73 4.06
CA SER A 3 -8.60 -8.31 5.12
C SER A 3 -8.58 -9.23 6.34
N ILE A 4 -8.40 -10.54 6.14
CA ILE A 4 -8.29 -11.52 7.23
C ILE A 4 -7.01 -11.27 8.03
N SER A 5 -5.89 -10.96 7.37
CA SER A 5 -4.65 -10.59 8.06
C SER A 5 -4.78 -9.33 8.94
N HIS A 6 -5.75 -8.45 8.67
CA HIS A 6 -6.05 -7.29 9.53
C HIS A 6 -6.89 -7.61 10.77
N THR A 7 -7.28 -8.87 11.01
CA THR A 7 -8.03 -9.28 12.22
C THR A 7 -7.38 -8.77 13.51
N LEU A 8 -6.04 -8.89 13.60
CA LEU A 8 -5.27 -8.45 14.76
C LEU A 8 -5.41 -6.93 14.95
N LEU A 9 -5.22 -6.16 13.89
CA LEU A 9 -5.37 -4.71 13.92
C LEU A 9 -6.81 -4.30 14.25
N GLY A 10 -7.81 -5.02 13.73
CA GLY A 10 -9.22 -4.79 14.05
C GLY A 10 -9.51 -4.97 15.54
N ILE A 11 -9.00 -6.04 16.14
CA ILE A 11 -9.04 -6.26 17.60
C ILE A 11 -8.31 -5.13 18.33
N TYR A 12 -7.09 -4.80 17.89
CA TYR A 12 -6.27 -3.77 18.53
C TYR A 12 -6.96 -2.41 18.58
N VAL A 13 -7.55 -1.95 17.47
CA VAL A 13 -8.24 -0.65 17.42
C VAL A 13 -9.42 -0.59 18.40
N ILE A 14 -10.07 -1.72 18.68
CA ILE A 14 -11.17 -1.80 19.64
C ILE A 14 -10.64 -1.71 21.08
N ILE A 15 -9.57 -2.45 21.40
CA ILE A 15 -9.07 -2.57 22.79
C ILE A 15 -8.07 -1.46 23.17
N ALA A 16 -7.39 -0.85 22.20
CA ALA A 16 -6.33 0.13 22.42
C ALA A 16 -6.74 1.33 23.31
N PRO A 17 -7.94 1.92 23.16
CA PRO A 17 -8.39 2.99 24.04
C PRO A 17 -8.48 2.59 25.52
N TYR A 18 -8.63 1.29 25.79
CA TYR A 18 -8.88 0.73 27.12
C TYR A 18 -7.63 0.07 27.73
N LEU A 19 -6.46 0.14 27.08
CA LEU A 19 -5.21 -0.48 27.59
C LEU A 19 -4.82 0.00 28.99
N LYS A 20 -5.20 1.23 29.36
CA LYS A 20 -4.96 1.81 30.69
C LYS A 20 -6.12 1.59 31.68
N GLN A 21 -7.25 1.07 31.21
CA GLN A 21 -8.47 0.81 31.99
C GLN A 21 -9.12 -0.49 31.48
N PRO A 22 -8.42 -1.65 31.54
CA PRO A 22 -8.90 -2.90 30.95
C PRO A 22 -10.18 -3.44 31.61
N GLU A 23 -10.51 -2.98 32.82
CA GLU A 23 -11.73 -3.28 33.57
C GLU A 23 -12.98 -2.52 33.08
N ALA A 24 -12.81 -1.52 32.21
CA ALA A 24 -13.93 -0.91 31.50
C ALA A 24 -14.71 -1.99 30.73
N ILE A 25 -16.01 -1.81 30.49
CA ILE A 25 -16.84 -2.83 29.78
C ILE A 25 -17.26 -2.37 28.39
N GLU A 26 -16.96 -1.13 28.03
CA GLU A 26 -17.36 -0.48 26.79
C GLU A 26 -16.71 -1.10 25.56
N TRP A 27 -15.60 -1.82 25.71
CA TRP A 27 -14.98 -2.61 24.63
C TRP A 27 -15.66 -3.96 24.39
N VAL A 28 -16.42 -4.49 25.34
CA VAL A 28 -17.02 -5.85 25.25
C VAL A 28 -17.94 -5.95 24.04
N LYS A 29 -18.96 -5.08 23.94
CA LYS A 29 -19.94 -5.13 22.84
C LYS A 29 -19.30 -4.92 21.45
N PRO A 30 -18.43 -3.92 21.24
CA PRO A 30 -17.71 -3.79 19.96
C PRO A 30 -16.86 -5.02 19.63
N LEU A 31 -16.20 -5.61 20.63
CA LEU A 31 -15.35 -6.78 20.41
C LEU A 31 -16.17 -8.03 20.07
N GLU A 32 -17.32 -8.24 20.72
CA GLU A 32 -18.28 -9.30 20.36
C GLU A 32 -18.82 -9.13 18.93
N ALA A 33 -19.20 -7.91 18.54
CA ALA A 33 -19.67 -7.60 17.20
C ALA A 33 -18.58 -7.89 16.13
N PHE A 34 -17.33 -7.57 16.45
CA PHE A 34 -16.20 -7.95 15.59
C PHE A 34 -16.01 -9.48 15.55
N GLY A 35 -16.16 -10.16 16.69
CA GLY A 35 -16.15 -11.63 16.77
C GLY A 35 -17.19 -12.29 15.86
N GLU A 36 -18.41 -11.76 15.79
CA GLU A 36 -19.44 -12.23 14.84
C GLU A 36 -19.03 -12.01 13.38
N THR A 37 -18.35 -10.90 13.08
CA THR A 37 -17.79 -10.66 11.75
C THR A 37 -16.73 -11.72 11.39
N LEU A 38 -15.86 -12.09 12.33
CA LEU A 38 -14.87 -13.14 12.13
C LEU A 38 -15.51 -14.52 11.93
N LYS A 39 -16.54 -14.85 12.71
CA LYS A 39 -17.30 -16.11 12.57
C LYS A 39 -17.98 -16.20 11.21
N ASN A 40 -18.57 -15.09 10.73
CA ASN A 40 -19.14 -15.03 9.39
C ASN A 40 -18.06 -15.22 8.32
N ALA A 41 -16.91 -14.54 8.44
CA ALA A 41 -15.79 -14.74 7.52
C ALA A 41 -15.30 -16.20 7.50
N LEU A 42 -15.24 -16.86 8.65
CA LEU A 42 -14.84 -18.26 8.76
C LEU A 42 -15.85 -19.19 8.07
N ARG A 43 -17.15 -18.94 8.26
CA ARG A 43 -18.23 -19.72 7.61
C ARG A 43 -18.15 -19.70 6.08
N TYR A 44 -17.77 -18.56 5.50
CA TYR A 44 -17.68 -18.38 4.05
C TYR A 44 -16.27 -18.63 3.50
N LEU A 45 -15.33 -19.10 4.31
CA LEU A 45 -13.94 -19.24 3.91
C LEU A 45 -13.74 -20.23 2.76
N ASP A 46 -14.50 -21.33 2.73
CA ASP A 46 -14.43 -22.32 1.65
C ASP A 46 -14.92 -21.78 0.31
N ALA A 47 -15.84 -20.80 0.33
CA ALA A 47 -16.36 -20.17 -0.89
C ALA A 47 -15.37 -19.16 -1.51
N ALA A 48 -14.30 -18.79 -0.81
CA ALA A 48 -13.38 -17.74 -1.25
C ALA A 48 -12.32 -18.23 -2.27
N GLU A 49 -12.38 -19.48 -2.73
CA GLU A 49 -11.49 -20.10 -3.73
C GLU A 49 -9.99 -19.91 -3.46
N PHE A 50 -9.59 -19.78 -2.19
CA PHE A 50 -8.17 -19.62 -1.83
C PHE A 50 -7.36 -20.90 -2.09
N PRO A 51 -6.06 -20.76 -2.42
CA PRO A 51 -5.12 -21.88 -2.35
C PRO A 51 -5.19 -22.56 -0.98
N ALA A 52 -5.03 -23.89 -0.95
CA ALA A 52 -5.25 -24.68 0.27
C ALA A 52 -4.45 -24.20 1.48
N HIS A 53 -3.17 -23.86 1.28
CA HIS A 53 -2.31 -23.34 2.35
C HIS A 53 -2.75 -21.95 2.85
N ALA A 54 -3.21 -21.07 1.97
CA ALA A 54 -3.74 -19.75 2.33
C ALA A 54 -5.10 -19.86 3.02
N ARG A 55 -5.92 -20.84 2.65
CA ARG A 55 -7.16 -21.17 3.34
C ARG A 55 -6.87 -21.62 4.77
N ALA A 56 -5.95 -22.57 4.95
CA ALA A 56 -5.56 -23.05 6.27
C ALA A 56 -4.98 -21.92 7.14
N ALA A 57 -4.12 -21.06 6.58
CA ALA A 57 -3.60 -19.90 7.26
C ALA A 57 -4.70 -18.89 7.65
N SER A 58 -5.65 -18.64 6.75
CA SER A 58 -6.80 -17.77 7.01
C SER A 58 -7.71 -18.31 8.11
N ALA A 59 -8.01 -19.62 8.10
CA ALA A 59 -8.78 -20.28 9.15
C ALA A 59 -8.09 -20.10 10.51
N ARG A 60 -6.78 -20.39 10.59
CA ARG A 60 -5.99 -20.23 11.82
C ARG A 60 -6.04 -18.81 12.38
N ILE A 61 -5.96 -17.78 11.52
CA ILE A 61 -6.06 -16.38 11.96
C ILE A 61 -7.45 -16.07 12.52
N LEU A 62 -8.51 -16.47 11.81
CA LEU A 62 -9.89 -16.21 12.21
C LEU A 62 -10.23 -16.95 13.51
N GLU A 63 -9.91 -18.23 13.62
CA GLU A 63 -10.14 -19.05 14.80
C GLU A 63 -9.39 -18.52 16.02
N ALA A 64 -8.12 -18.15 15.87
CA ALA A 64 -7.35 -17.55 16.96
C ALA A 64 -7.94 -16.20 17.40
N GLY A 65 -8.40 -15.38 16.45
CA GLY A 65 -9.07 -14.11 16.76
C GLY A 65 -10.39 -14.31 17.50
N ILE A 66 -11.23 -15.25 17.03
CA ILE A 66 -12.48 -15.64 17.70
C ILE A 66 -12.20 -16.16 19.12
N HIS A 67 -11.16 -16.97 19.29
CA HIS A 67 -10.77 -17.51 20.59
C HIS A 67 -10.31 -16.41 21.55
N PHE A 68 -9.42 -15.51 21.09
CA PHE A 68 -8.95 -14.36 21.89
C PHE A 68 -10.12 -13.48 22.33
N ILE A 69 -11.05 -13.18 21.42
CA ILE A 69 -12.25 -12.39 21.72
C ILE A 69 -13.11 -13.10 22.76
N ALA A 70 -13.42 -14.39 22.55
CA ALA A 70 -14.26 -15.15 23.46
C ALA A 70 -13.67 -15.24 24.88
N GLN A 71 -12.36 -15.50 24.99
CA GLN A 71 -11.68 -15.51 26.29
C GLN A 71 -11.72 -14.14 26.96
N SER A 72 -11.41 -13.07 26.22
CA SER A 72 -11.39 -11.72 26.78
C SER A 72 -12.77 -11.31 27.30
N VAL A 73 -13.83 -11.62 26.55
CA VAL A 73 -15.22 -11.34 26.93
C VAL A 73 -15.63 -12.16 28.16
N VAL A 74 -15.35 -13.47 28.20
CA VAL A 74 -15.68 -14.32 29.35
C VAL A 74 -14.97 -13.86 30.62
N GLU A 75 -13.71 -13.47 30.52
CA GLU A 75 -12.92 -12.97 31.65
C GLU A 75 -13.24 -11.50 31.99
N THR A 76 -13.99 -10.80 31.14
CA THR A 76 -14.21 -9.34 31.19
C THR A 76 -12.89 -8.59 31.38
N ARG A 77 -11.84 -9.07 30.72
CA ARG A 77 -10.48 -8.53 30.85
C ARG A 77 -9.64 -8.95 29.65
N PHE A 78 -8.68 -8.10 29.29
CA PHE A 78 -7.56 -8.45 28.42
C PHE A 78 -6.27 -7.84 28.98
N SER A 79 -5.12 -8.20 28.42
CA SER A 79 -3.83 -7.55 28.71
C SER A 79 -3.01 -7.37 27.44
N VAL A 80 -2.00 -6.50 27.50
CA VAL A 80 -0.99 -6.36 26.44
C VAL A 80 -0.34 -7.73 26.17
N GLU A 81 0.04 -8.44 27.22
CA GLU A 81 0.70 -9.74 27.11
C GLU A 81 -0.21 -10.79 26.44
N SER A 82 -1.51 -10.83 26.76
CA SER A 82 -2.43 -11.79 26.13
C SER A 82 -2.61 -11.47 24.65
N TYR A 83 -2.70 -10.19 24.28
CA TYR A 83 -2.78 -9.75 22.89
C TYR A 83 -1.48 -10.02 22.12
N GLU A 84 -0.31 -9.76 22.71
CA GLU A 84 0.99 -10.06 22.10
C GLU A 84 1.15 -11.56 21.86
N ARG A 85 0.80 -12.41 22.83
CA ARG A 85 0.84 -13.88 22.68
C ARG A 85 -0.08 -14.35 21.56
N PHE A 86 -1.31 -13.84 21.50
CA PHE A 86 -2.24 -14.10 20.41
C PHE A 86 -1.62 -13.69 19.06
N SER A 87 -1.08 -12.47 18.96
CA SER A 87 -0.51 -11.94 17.72
C SER A 87 0.69 -12.76 17.22
N ALA A 88 1.59 -13.14 18.14
CA ALA A 88 2.75 -13.97 17.85
C ALA A 88 2.33 -15.36 17.39
N GLY A 89 1.28 -15.94 18.00
CA GLY A 89 0.75 -17.25 17.68
C GLY A 89 0.22 -17.41 16.26
N VAL A 90 -0.08 -16.31 15.57
CA VAL A 90 -0.59 -16.31 14.17
C VAL A 90 0.34 -15.63 13.17
N ALA A 91 1.52 -15.17 13.59
CA ALA A 91 2.43 -14.40 12.74
C ALA A 91 2.82 -15.13 11.45
N ASP A 92 3.10 -16.44 11.51
CA ASP A 92 3.46 -17.21 10.31
C ASP A 92 2.27 -17.40 9.36
N ALA A 93 1.05 -17.56 9.91
CA ALA A 93 -0.16 -17.61 9.08
C ALA A 93 -0.41 -16.27 8.37
N ILE A 94 -0.12 -15.15 9.03
CA ILE A 94 -0.18 -13.82 8.40
C ILE A 94 0.81 -13.72 7.26
N LYS A 95 2.06 -14.16 7.44
CA LYS A 95 3.09 -14.16 6.38
C LYS A 95 2.63 -14.97 5.16
N ILE A 96 2.05 -16.14 5.38
CA ILE A 96 1.47 -16.97 4.30
C ILE A 96 0.39 -16.18 3.56
N ASN A 97 -0.60 -15.64 4.29
CA ASN A 97 -1.67 -14.85 3.67
C ASN A 97 -1.15 -13.63 2.90
N MET A 98 -0.13 -12.94 3.42
CA MET A 98 0.50 -11.79 2.77
C MET A 98 1.19 -12.19 1.47
N GLN A 99 1.95 -13.30 1.48
CA GLN A 99 2.62 -13.81 0.29
C GLN A 99 1.60 -14.16 -0.80
N CYS A 100 0.57 -14.94 -0.46
CA CYS A 100 -0.48 -15.32 -1.42
C CYS A 100 -1.27 -14.12 -1.93
N ALA A 101 -1.54 -13.13 -1.07
CA ALA A 101 -2.20 -11.89 -1.48
C ALA A 101 -1.32 -11.07 -2.44
N ALA A 102 -0.01 -11.00 -2.19
CA ALA A 102 0.93 -10.33 -3.07
C ALA A 102 1.00 -11.03 -4.44
N GLU A 103 1.11 -12.35 -4.46
CA GLU A 103 1.10 -13.15 -5.70
C GLU A 103 -0.18 -12.95 -6.52
N ALA A 104 -1.34 -13.02 -5.86
CA ALA A 104 -2.63 -12.79 -6.51
C ALA A 104 -2.74 -11.35 -7.06
N GLN A 105 -2.25 -10.36 -6.32
CA GLN A 105 -2.26 -8.97 -6.75
C GLN A 105 -1.34 -8.72 -7.95
N VAL A 106 -0.12 -9.26 -7.92
CA VAL A 106 0.80 -9.19 -9.06
C VAL A 106 0.17 -9.87 -10.28
N ALA A 107 -0.33 -11.09 -10.13
CA ALA A 107 -0.94 -11.84 -11.23
C ALA A 107 -2.14 -11.10 -11.84
N GLY A 108 -3.03 -10.54 -11.01
CA GLY A 108 -4.19 -9.80 -11.47
C GLY A 108 -3.83 -8.52 -12.23
N VAL A 109 -2.92 -7.72 -11.69
CA VAL A 109 -2.45 -6.50 -12.37
C VAL A 109 -1.68 -6.84 -13.64
N GLU A 110 -0.78 -7.82 -13.61
CA GLU A 110 -0.02 -8.25 -14.79
C GLU A 110 -0.95 -8.71 -15.92
N ALA A 111 -1.97 -9.51 -15.61
CA ALA A 111 -2.92 -10.00 -16.60
C ALA A 111 -3.71 -8.86 -17.25
N LEU A 112 -4.15 -7.87 -16.45
CA LEU A 112 -4.85 -6.69 -16.96
C LEU A 112 -3.97 -5.86 -17.89
N ILE A 113 -2.75 -5.55 -17.45
CA ILE A 113 -1.80 -4.73 -18.21
C ILE A 113 -1.36 -5.43 -19.50
N LYS A 114 -1.11 -6.75 -19.47
CA LYS A 114 -0.77 -7.53 -20.67
C LYS A 114 -1.88 -7.49 -21.71
N ARG A 115 -3.15 -7.58 -21.28
CA ARG A 115 -4.31 -7.45 -22.17
C ARG A 115 -4.39 -6.05 -22.79
N TRP A 116 -4.28 -4.99 -22.01
CA TRP A 116 -4.28 -3.62 -22.55
C TRP A 116 -3.14 -3.39 -23.52
N LYS A 117 -1.95 -3.92 -23.24
CA LYS A 117 -0.80 -3.88 -24.15
C LYS A 117 -1.11 -4.58 -25.47
N GLN A 118 -1.77 -5.75 -25.44
CA GLN A 118 -2.16 -6.47 -26.65
C GLN A 118 -3.19 -5.69 -27.48
N GLU A 119 -4.14 -5.03 -26.82
CA GLU A 119 -5.17 -4.20 -27.48
C GLU A 119 -4.59 -2.93 -28.11
N LEU A 120 -3.65 -2.26 -27.46
CA LEU A 120 -2.98 -1.07 -28.00
C LEU A 120 -1.96 -1.38 -29.10
N GLY A 121 -1.29 -2.52 -29.00
CA GLY A 121 -0.13 -2.85 -29.82
C GLY A 121 1.17 -2.23 -29.30
N ASP A 122 2.31 -2.82 -29.70
CA ASP A 122 3.63 -2.50 -29.14
C ASP A 122 4.09 -1.06 -29.42
N ASP A 123 3.73 -0.47 -30.55
CA ASP A 123 4.19 0.87 -30.91
C ASP A 123 3.48 1.97 -30.13
N GLU A 124 2.18 1.81 -29.86
CA GLU A 124 1.44 2.73 -29.00
C GLU A 124 1.74 2.50 -27.52
N TRP A 125 1.94 1.24 -27.10
CA TRP A 125 2.30 0.92 -25.71
C TRP A 125 3.55 1.67 -25.22
N LYS A 126 4.54 1.87 -26.11
CA LYS A 126 5.79 2.58 -25.77
C LYS A 126 5.58 4.05 -25.41
N LYS A 127 4.43 4.62 -25.77
CA LYS A 127 4.06 6.04 -25.55
C LYS A 127 3.10 6.23 -24.37
N VAL A 128 2.67 5.14 -23.73
CA VAL A 128 1.67 5.19 -22.64
C VAL A 128 2.27 5.85 -21.41
N TYR A 129 1.60 6.90 -20.95
CA TYR A 129 1.80 7.49 -19.63
C TYR A 129 0.92 6.77 -18.60
N THR A 130 1.48 6.53 -17.43
CA THR A 130 0.79 5.91 -16.30
C THR A 130 0.96 6.79 -15.07
N VAL A 131 -0.16 7.23 -14.50
CA VAL A 131 -0.17 8.03 -13.27
C VAL A 131 -0.65 7.15 -12.12
N VAL A 132 0.16 7.03 -11.08
CA VAL A 132 -0.18 6.38 -9.82
C VAL A 132 -0.47 7.46 -8.80
N LEU A 133 -1.69 7.51 -8.28
CA LEU A 133 -2.04 8.36 -7.15
C LEU A 133 -1.84 7.57 -5.87
N SER A 134 -0.76 7.88 -5.14
CA SER A 134 -0.42 7.21 -3.90
C SER A 134 -0.80 8.07 -2.71
N ILE A 135 -1.36 7.50 -1.64
CA ILE A 135 -1.49 8.23 -0.38
C ILE A 135 -0.09 8.45 0.18
N TRP A 136 0.22 9.65 0.66
CA TRP A 136 1.59 10.06 1.04
C TRP A 136 2.27 9.09 2.03
N THR A 137 1.53 8.49 2.97
CA THR A 137 2.05 7.52 3.96
C THR A 137 2.46 6.19 3.31
N MET A 138 2.07 5.95 2.07
CA MET A 138 2.30 4.73 1.29
C MET A 138 2.90 5.03 -0.10
N SER A 139 3.44 6.24 -0.30
CA SER A 139 4.06 6.63 -1.58
C SER A 139 5.44 6.00 -1.76
N VAL A 140 6.19 5.87 -0.67
CA VAL A 140 7.48 5.17 -0.69
C VAL A 140 7.26 3.68 -0.96
N ARG A 141 7.86 3.18 -2.04
CA ARG A 141 7.74 1.78 -2.49
C ARG A 141 6.30 1.34 -2.71
N ASN A 142 5.50 2.22 -3.33
CA ASN A 142 4.13 1.89 -3.69
C ASN A 142 4.06 0.61 -4.55
N GLN A 143 3.22 -0.33 -4.15
CA GLN A 143 3.05 -1.62 -4.82
C GLN A 143 2.67 -1.49 -6.30
N ASN A 144 1.83 -0.52 -6.66
CA ASN A 144 1.38 -0.33 -8.04
C ASN A 144 2.54 0.20 -8.89
N THR A 145 3.28 1.19 -8.37
CA THR A 145 4.49 1.73 -9.01
C THR A 145 5.53 0.63 -9.26
N ILE A 146 5.75 -0.27 -8.29
CA ILE A 146 6.69 -1.41 -8.44
C ILE A 146 6.25 -2.35 -9.57
N ILE A 147 4.98 -2.74 -9.61
CA ILE A 147 4.45 -3.67 -10.61
C ILE A 147 4.45 -3.03 -12.01
N LEU A 148 3.91 -1.81 -12.13
CA LEU A 148 3.79 -1.10 -13.40
C LEU A 148 5.15 -0.81 -14.01
N ARG A 149 6.15 -0.41 -13.19
CA ARG A 149 7.51 -0.18 -13.64
C ARG A 149 8.08 -1.38 -14.39
N ARG A 150 7.82 -2.60 -13.92
CA ARG A 150 8.28 -3.84 -14.58
C ARG A 150 7.59 -4.10 -15.93
N LEU A 151 6.35 -3.64 -16.10
CA LEU A 151 5.49 -3.96 -17.25
C LEU A 151 5.51 -2.89 -18.35
N MET A 152 5.93 -1.68 -18.02
CA MET A 152 6.09 -0.58 -18.97
C MET A 152 7.34 -0.74 -19.84
N ASN A 153 7.44 0.07 -20.89
CA ASN A 153 8.65 0.15 -21.71
C ASN A 153 9.82 0.66 -20.85
N GLN A 154 10.82 -0.18 -20.63
CA GLN A 154 11.98 0.13 -19.79
C GLN A 154 12.81 1.32 -20.29
N LYS A 155 12.73 1.68 -21.58
CA LYS A 155 13.42 2.88 -22.10
C LYS A 155 12.77 4.19 -21.65
N ASN A 156 11.48 4.17 -21.37
CA ASN A 156 10.66 5.37 -21.17
C ASN A 156 10.01 5.42 -19.77
N VAL A 157 10.15 4.35 -18.98
CA VAL A 157 9.42 4.19 -17.71
C VAL A 157 9.71 5.32 -16.73
N ASP A 158 10.92 5.86 -16.70
CA ASP A 158 11.29 6.93 -15.76
C ASP A 158 10.62 8.28 -16.07
N THR A 159 10.19 8.49 -17.32
CA THR A 159 9.47 9.71 -17.73
C THR A 159 7.96 9.49 -17.89
N HIS A 160 7.52 8.23 -18.03
CA HIS A 160 6.13 7.89 -18.31
C HIS A 160 5.39 7.27 -17.12
N LEU A 161 6.09 6.77 -16.10
CA LEU A 161 5.50 6.33 -14.84
C LEU A 161 5.62 7.44 -13.80
N ILE A 162 4.51 8.07 -13.48
CA ILE A 162 4.45 9.23 -12.60
C ILE A 162 3.72 8.82 -11.32
N ASP A 163 4.42 8.83 -10.19
CA ASP A 163 3.83 8.63 -8.87
C ASP A 163 3.56 9.99 -8.21
N ILE A 164 2.30 10.27 -7.89
CA ILE A 164 1.86 11.51 -7.27
C ILE A 164 1.33 11.17 -5.89
N ALA A 165 2.06 11.64 -4.88
CA ALA A 165 1.60 11.58 -3.51
C ALA A 165 0.42 12.55 -3.30
N THR A 166 -0.71 12.01 -2.84
CA THR A 166 -1.88 12.77 -2.42
C THR A 166 -2.06 12.66 -0.90
N ALA A 167 -2.63 13.70 -0.28
CA ALA A 167 -2.95 13.67 1.15
C ALA A 167 -4.08 12.67 1.44
N GLU A 168 -5.04 12.58 0.52
CA GLU A 168 -6.21 11.72 0.58
C GLU A 168 -6.60 11.25 -0.83
N PRO A 169 -7.45 10.20 -0.98
CA PRO A 169 -8.00 9.82 -2.27
C PRO A 169 -8.83 10.98 -2.87
N PRO A 170 -8.53 11.44 -4.09
CA PRO A 170 -9.30 12.52 -4.71
C PRO A 170 -10.71 12.05 -5.07
N ALA A 171 -11.67 12.98 -5.03
CA ALA A 171 -13.04 12.73 -5.43
C ALA A 171 -13.16 12.32 -6.91
N ASP A 172 -12.34 12.94 -7.78
CA ASP A 172 -12.18 12.55 -9.18
C ASP A 172 -10.71 12.23 -9.50
N PRO A 173 -10.31 10.95 -9.35
CA PRO A 173 -8.95 10.52 -9.65
C PRO A 173 -8.53 10.73 -11.11
N VAL A 174 -9.47 10.66 -12.06
CA VAL A 174 -9.15 10.75 -13.48
C VAL A 174 -8.85 12.18 -13.85
N ALA A 175 -9.70 13.13 -13.44
CA ALA A 175 -9.46 14.55 -13.67
C ALA A 175 -8.15 15.01 -13.04
N VAL A 176 -7.87 14.59 -11.80
CA VAL A 176 -6.62 14.92 -11.11
C VAL A 176 -5.41 14.32 -11.83
N ALA A 177 -5.49 13.06 -12.25
CA ALA A 177 -4.39 12.41 -12.98
C ALA A 177 -4.11 13.12 -14.32
N LEU A 178 -5.14 13.49 -15.08
CA LEU A 178 -5.01 14.18 -16.36
C LEU A 178 -4.44 15.60 -16.21
N ASP A 179 -4.95 16.39 -15.27
CA ASP A 179 -4.45 17.74 -14.96
C ASP A 179 -2.95 17.70 -14.60
N LYS A 180 -2.58 16.77 -13.71
CA LYS A 180 -1.20 16.66 -13.24
C LYS A 180 -0.27 16.11 -14.32
N LEU A 181 -0.74 15.15 -15.11
CA LEU A 181 0.00 14.65 -16.26
C LEU A 181 0.28 15.76 -17.27
N ALA A 182 -0.73 16.56 -17.64
CA ALA A 182 -0.58 17.65 -18.58
C ALA A 182 0.49 18.64 -18.11
N ARG A 183 0.43 19.04 -16.83
CA ARG A 183 1.44 19.91 -16.22
C ARG A 183 2.84 19.30 -16.27
N ILE A 184 3.01 18.06 -15.83
CA ILE A 184 4.33 17.41 -15.78
C ILE A 184 4.93 17.26 -17.18
N VAL A 185 4.12 16.85 -18.17
CA VAL A 185 4.59 16.74 -19.56
C VAL A 185 4.98 18.12 -20.11
N GLN A 186 4.19 19.15 -19.81
CA GLN A 186 4.50 20.53 -20.23
C GLN A 186 5.77 21.06 -19.56
N ASP A 187 5.93 20.86 -18.24
CA ASP A 187 7.11 21.27 -17.49
C ASP A 187 8.36 20.55 -18.02
N ASN A 188 8.21 19.27 -18.39
CA ASN A 188 9.29 18.54 -19.02
C ASN A 188 9.72 19.21 -20.32
N ILE A 189 8.80 19.47 -21.25
CA ILE A 189 9.11 20.15 -22.52
C ILE A 189 9.72 21.53 -22.27
N ALA A 190 9.15 22.32 -21.35
CA ALA A 190 9.64 23.65 -21.02
C ALA A 190 11.09 23.63 -20.52
N ALA A 191 11.44 22.67 -19.65
CA ALA A 191 12.79 22.53 -19.12
C ALA A 191 13.83 22.23 -20.20
N GLU A 192 13.51 21.40 -21.21
CA GLU A 192 14.40 21.15 -22.36
C GLU A 192 14.63 22.42 -23.19
N MET A 193 13.58 23.22 -23.39
CA MET A 193 13.66 24.45 -24.18
C MET A 193 14.39 25.57 -23.44
N VAL A 194 14.22 25.68 -22.12
CA VAL A 194 14.86 26.71 -21.29
C VAL A 194 16.32 26.37 -21.03
N PHE A 195 16.65 25.09 -20.84
CA PHE A 195 18.01 24.62 -20.55
C PHE A 195 18.50 23.59 -21.60
N PRO A 196 18.66 24.00 -22.87
CA PRO A 196 18.94 23.07 -23.97
C PRO A 196 20.35 22.44 -23.91
N THR A 197 21.24 22.96 -23.07
CA THR A 197 22.64 22.51 -22.95
C THR A 197 23.04 22.12 -21.53
N ASP A 198 22.15 22.30 -20.54
CA ASP A 198 22.41 21.98 -19.13
C ASP A 198 21.38 20.97 -18.64
N SER A 199 21.71 19.69 -18.80
CA SER A 199 20.82 18.60 -18.42
C SER A 199 20.54 18.56 -16.92
N VAL A 200 21.50 18.97 -16.08
CA VAL A 200 21.33 18.97 -14.62
C VAL A 200 20.32 20.02 -14.19
N LEU A 201 20.37 21.20 -14.82
CA LEU A 201 19.42 22.27 -14.55
C LEU A 201 18.04 21.98 -15.16
N ALA A 202 17.99 21.33 -16.33
CA ALA A 202 16.75 20.82 -16.90
C ALA A 202 16.10 19.76 -16.00
N ASP A 203 16.87 18.82 -15.46
CA ASP A 203 16.38 17.76 -14.57
C ASP A 203 15.78 18.34 -13.28
N SER A 204 16.34 19.45 -12.79
CA SER A 204 15.84 20.20 -11.62
C SER A 204 14.47 20.87 -11.86
N LEU A 205 13.98 20.91 -13.11
CA LEU A 205 12.62 21.36 -13.47
C LEU A 205 11.69 20.21 -13.90
N ARG A 206 12.24 19.04 -14.22
CA ARG A 206 11.53 17.86 -14.77
C ARG A 206 11.13 16.83 -13.73
N GLY A 207 11.94 16.76 -12.66
CA GLY A 207 11.89 15.66 -11.72
C GLY A 207 11.15 15.97 -10.42
N THR A 208 11.35 15.06 -9.47
CA THR A 208 10.90 15.19 -8.09
C THR A 208 11.79 16.10 -7.24
N GLU A 209 12.89 16.60 -7.80
CA GLU A 209 13.83 17.48 -7.12
C GLU A 209 13.35 18.93 -7.23
N ASP A 210 13.33 19.64 -6.10
CA ASP A 210 13.06 21.08 -6.13
C ASP A 210 14.28 21.83 -6.70
N LEU A 211 14.03 22.82 -7.54
CA LEU A 211 15.05 23.61 -8.25
C LEU A 211 16.14 24.18 -7.32
N LEU A 212 15.75 24.58 -6.11
CA LEU A 212 16.67 25.17 -5.14
C LEU A 212 17.41 24.13 -4.32
N SER A 213 16.96 22.87 -4.28
CA SER A 213 17.58 21.79 -3.49
C SER A 213 19.08 21.68 -3.75
N ASN A 214 19.48 21.74 -5.01
CA ASN A 214 20.87 21.62 -5.43
C ASN A 214 21.72 22.83 -5.03
N ALA A 215 21.15 24.04 -5.11
CA ALA A 215 21.83 25.26 -4.68
C ALA A 215 21.95 25.32 -3.14
N ILE A 216 20.86 25.02 -2.44
CA ILE A 216 20.79 24.96 -0.98
C ILE A 216 21.77 23.91 -0.46
N GLY A 217 21.77 22.69 -1.01
CA GLY A 217 22.69 21.62 -0.61
C GLY A 217 24.17 22.02 -0.70
N LYS A 218 24.55 22.84 -1.69
CA LYS A 218 25.92 23.38 -1.79
C LYS A 218 26.22 24.42 -0.72
N LEU A 219 25.24 25.22 -0.31
CA LEU A 219 25.39 26.28 0.71
C LEU A 219 25.47 25.71 2.13
N ILE A 220 24.72 24.64 2.43
CA ILE A 220 24.72 24.02 3.77
C ILE A 220 25.69 22.85 3.93
N ARG A 221 26.41 22.44 2.88
CA ARG A 221 27.48 21.45 2.99
C ARG A 221 28.57 21.98 3.91
N CYS A 222 28.70 21.35 5.09
CA CYS A 222 29.76 21.63 6.05
C CYS A 222 31.13 21.41 5.40
N PRO A 223 32.09 22.36 5.48
CA PRO A 223 33.41 22.23 4.86
C PRO A 223 34.26 21.07 5.40
N TYR A 224 33.80 20.37 6.45
CA TYR A 224 34.46 19.20 7.04
C TYR A 224 33.75 17.86 6.77
N SER A 225 32.68 17.83 5.97
CA SER A 225 31.99 16.59 5.60
C SER A 225 32.81 15.78 4.59
N LYS A 226 33.67 14.88 5.06
CA LYS A 226 34.18 13.77 4.25
C LYS A 226 33.07 12.73 4.16
N HIS A 227 32.39 12.67 3.01
CA HIS A 227 31.78 11.52 2.33
C HIS A 227 30.85 12.03 1.22
#